data_AF-A0A0N4UBA7-F1
#
_entry.id   AF-A0A0N4UBA7-F1
#
_cell.length_a   1.000
_cell.length_b   1.000
_cell.length_c   1.000
_cell.angle_alpha   90.00
_cell.angle_beta   90.00
_cell.angle_gamma   90.00
#
_symmetry.space_group_name_H-M   'P 1'
#
loop_
_entity.id
_entity.type
_entity.pdbx_description
1 polymer ?
#
loop_
_entity_poly.entity_id
_entity_poly.type
_entity_poly.pdbx_seq_one_letter_code
_entity_poly.pdbx_strand_id
1 'polypeptide(L)'
;MLPLVFFFISLIHIVNSGGVQIVTCAVTVGAVQRPSVHAQRCTNRDDRVNYLVSDLCENPTLRNLALRECSSHCAFCCKTKQFDCPNAAGAEGACQRLYNEGSLCSDQRLNDIALRRCPHTCGLCDRPGALGACPDQDEYCAIRLLGDPTCSTDFMKKLCKKTCNLRDCLPENNSTIQSKTCFDSDSRCRENAKYCFIGEYGKVMSRVCRLTCGYCRP
;
A
#
# COMPACT_ATOMS: atom_id res chain seq x y z
N MET A 1 28.58 -19.40 12.36
CA MET A 1 27.19 -19.58 11.89
C MET A 1 26.79 -18.62 10.75
N LEU A 2 27.54 -17.54 10.50
CA LEU A 2 27.27 -16.56 9.42
C LEU A 2 27.56 -16.99 7.94
N PRO A 3 28.34 -18.05 7.60
CA PRO A 3 28.70 -18.28 6.19
C PRO A 3 27.59 -18.98 5.38
N LEU A 4 26.62 -19.61 6.04
CA LEU A 4 25.53 -20.32 5.36
C LEU A 4 24.51 -19.38 4.73
N VAL A 5 24.24 -18.23 5.35
CA VAL A 5 23.24 -17.26 4.85
C VAL A 5 23.71 -16.60 3.55
N PHE A 6 25.01 -16.31 3.43
CA PHE A 6 25.58 -15.77 2.19
C PHE A 6 25.56 -16.78 1.03
N PHE A 7 25.71 -18.08 1.31
CA PHE A 7 25.63 -19.12 0.29
C PHE A 7 24.25 -19.21 -0.37
N PHE A 8 23.17 -19.01 0.39
CA PHE A 8 21.81 -19.01 -0.18
C PHE A 8 21.55 -17.77 -1.02
N ILE A 9 22.06 -16.60 -0.63
CA ILE A 9 21.90 -15.36 -1.41
C ILE A 9 22.68 -15.46 -2.74
N SER A 10 23.87 -16.05 -2.74
CA SER A 10 24.68 -16.23 -3.96
C SER A 10 24.11 -17.28 -4.92
N LEU A 11 23.41 -18.31 -4.45
CA LEU A 11 22.76 -19.30 -5.33
C LEU A 11 21.58 -18.74 -6.13
N ILE A 12 20.92 -17.70 -5.63
CA ILE A 12 19.80 -17.05 -6.32
C ILE A 12 20.27 -16.24 -7.54
N HIS A 13 21.55 -15.84 -7.60
CA HIS A 13 22.11 -15.07 -8.70
C HIS A 13 22.63 -15.90 -9.89
N ILE A 14 22.71 -17.24 -9.81
CA ILE A 14 23.37 -18.07 -10.85
C ILE A 14 22.41 -19.04 -11.56
N VAL A 15 21.15 -19.16 -11.15
CA VAL A 15 20.18 -19.99 -11.89
C VAL A 15 19.63 -19.20 -13.08
N ASN A 16 20.27 -19.38 -14.24
CA ASN A 16 19.74 -18.98 -15.55
C ASN A 16 18.55 -19.89 -15.90
N SER A 17 17.46 -19.74 -15.16
CA SER A 17 16.23 -20.48 -15.38
C SER A 17 15.44 -19.81 -16.48
N GLY A 18 14.97 -20.58 -17.45
CA GLY A 18 14.19 -20.08 -18.58
C GLY A 18 13.06 -19.18 -18.10
N GLY A 19 13.02 -17.95 -18.63
CA GLY A 19 11.99 -17.00 -18.27
C GLY A 19 10.61 -17.50 -18.69
N VAL A 20 9.67 -17.57 -17.75
CA VAL A 20 8.26 -17.88 -18.01
C VAL A 20 7.44 -16.59 -18.04
N GLN A 21 6.34 -16.60 -18.81
CA GLN A 21 5.38 -15.49 -18.76
C GLN A 21 4.79 -15.40 -17.36
N ILE A 22 4.63 -14.17 -16.88
CA ILE A 22 3.91 -13.91 -15.63
C ILE A 22 2.46 -14.39 -15.77
N VAL A 23 1.95 -15.13 -14.79
CA VAL A 23 0.52 -15.47 -14.75
C VAL A 23 -0.18 -14.64 -13.68
N THR A 24 0.47 -14.52 -12.52
CA THR A 24 -0.03 -13.73 -11.40
C THR A 24 0.25 -12.24 -11.65
N CYS A 25 -0.70 -11.35 -11.29
CA CYS A 25 -0.58 -9.89 -11.42
C CYS A 25 -0.46 -9.33 -12.84
N ALA A 26 -0.63 -10.17 -13.87
CA ALA A 26 -0.47 -9.77 -15.25
C ALA A 26 -1.64 -8.92 -15.75
N VAL A 27 -1.32 -7.92 -16.58
CA VAL A 27 -2.26 -7.11 -17.36
C VAL A 27 -1.84 -7.14 -18.82
N THR A 28 -2.82 -7.17 -19.71
CA THR A 28 -2.59 -7.16 -21.16
C THR A 28 -2.64 -5.73 -21.68
N VAL A 29 -1.58 -5.29 -22.37
CA VAL A 29 -1.52 -4.00 -23.05
C VAL A 29 -1.19 -4.25 -24.52
N GLY A 30 -2.23 -4.22 -25.36
CA GLY A 30 -2.13 -4.68 -26.74
C GLY A 30 -1.85 -6.18 -26.80
N ALA A 31 -0.76 -6.57 -27.46
CA ALA A 31 -0.33 -7.97 -27.57
C ALA A 31 0.70 -8.38 -26.49
N VAL A 32 1.04 -7.49 -25.56
CA VAL A 32 2.13 -7.70 -24.57
C VAL A 32 1.54 -7.88 -23.18
N GLN A 33 2.05 -8.89 -22.45
CA GLN A 33 1.72 -9.13 -21.05
C GLN A 33 2.70 -8.40 -20.12
N ARG A 34 2.18 -7.69 -19.12
CA ARG A 34 2.95 -6.80 -18.24
C ARG A 34 2.51 -6.89 -16.79
N PRO A 35 3.34 -6.56 -15.80
CA PRO A 35 2.86 -6.45 -14.42
C PRO A 35 1.89 -5.28 -14.24
N SER A 36 0.87 -5.49 -13.41
CA SER A 36 -0.15 -4.48 -13.05
C SER A 36 0.41 -3.26 -12.34
N VAL A 37 1.53 -3.40 -11.64
CA VAL A 37 2.17 -2.31 -10.89
C VAL A 37 3.24 -1.63 -11.74
N HIS A 38 3.30 -0.29 -11.70
CA HIS A 38 4.24 0.51 -12.48
C HIS A 38 5.71 0.26 -12.06
N ALA A 39 6.64 0.28 -13.04
CA ALA A 39 8.07 0.00 -12.88
C ALA A 39 8.74 0.80 -11.74
N GLN A 40 8.35 2.07 -11.62
CA GLN A 40 8.91 2.99 -10.62
C GLN A 40 8.45 2.69 -9.20
N ARG A 41 7.33 1.98 -9.03
CA ARG A 41 6.80 1.60 -7.70
C ARG A 41 7.20 0.20 -7.29
N CYS A 42 7.37 -0.66 -8.27
CA CYS A 42 7.92 -1.98 -8.10
C CYS A 42 8.67 -2.30 -9.37
N THR A 43 9.97 -2.59 -9.26
CA THR A 43 10.98 -2.73 -10.34
C THR A 43 10.71 -3.89 -11.30
N ASN A 44 9.50 -3.93 -11.83
CA ASN A 44 8.85 -5.08 -12.44
C ASN A 44 8.47 -4.80 -13.89
N ARG A 45 8.84 -3.66 -14.46
CA ARG A 45 8.24 -3.28 -15.74
C ARG A 45 9.25 -2.63 -16.65
N ASP A 46 9.56 -3.34 -17.72
CA ASP A 46 10.10 -2.81 -18.96
C ASP A 46 8.97 -2.86 -20.00
N ASP A 47 8.61 -1.69 -20.54
CA ASP A 47 7.48 -1.54 -21.47
C ASP A 47 7.76 -2.03 -22.90
N ARG A 48 9.00 -2.48 -23.17
CA ARG A 48 9.49 -2.83 -24.51
C ARG A 48 9.50 -4.33 -24.79
N VAL A 49 9.37 -5.18 -23.76
CA VAL A 49 9.51 -6.63 -23.90
C VAL A 49 8.37 -7.37 -23.20
N ASN A 50 8.10 -8.61 -23.62
CA ASN A 50 7.28 -9.51 -22.82
C ASN A 50 7.98 -9.72 -21.48
N TYR A 51 7.26 -9.50 -20.38
CA TYR A 51 7.85 -9.60 -19.06
C TYR A 51 7.95 -11.08 -18.64
N LEU A 52 9.18 -11.57 -18.55
CA LEU A 52 9.48 -12.92 -18.11
C LEU A 52 10.04 -12.92 -16.70
N VAL A 53 9.64 -13.90 -15.90
CA VAL A 53 10.17 -14.16 -14.56
C VAL A 53 10.80 -15.54 -14.51
N SER A 54 11.62 -15.83 -13.49
CA SER A 54 12.10 -17.19 -13.26
C SER A 54 10.90 -18.12 -13.02
N ASP A 55 10.95 -19.33 -13.59
CA ASP A 55 10.05 -20.44 -13.27
C ASP A 55 9.93 -20.74 -11.76
N LEU A 56 10.98 -20.46 -10.96
CA LEU A 56 10.96 -20.57 -9.51
C LEU A 56 9.91 -19.66 -8.85
N CYS A 57 9.55 -18.54 -9.49
CA CYS A 57 8.51 -17.65 -9.00
C CYS A 57 7.13 -18.33 -8.98
N GLU A 58 6.85 -19.19 -9.96
CA GLU A 58 5.57 -19.90 -10.09
C GLU A 58 5.61 -21.30 -9.44
N ASN A 59 6.74 -21.71 -8.87
CA ASN A 59 6.86 -22.97 -8.13
C ASN A 59 5.97 -22.93 -6.87
N PRO A 60 4.99 -23.85 -6.70
CA PRO A 60 4.05 -23.82 -5.58
C PRO A 60 4.71 -23.85 -4.19
N THR A 61 5.84 -24.55 -4.05
CA THR A 61 6.59 -24.68 -2.80
C THR A 61 7.34 -23.39 -2.44
N LEU A 62 7.78 -22.63 -3.45
CA LEU A 62 8.55 -21.40 -3.25
C LEU A 62 7.70 -20.13 -3.35
N ARG A 63 6.48 -20.21 -3.86
CA ARG A 63 5.63 -19.04 -4.19
C ARG A 63 5.43 -18.08 -3.01
N ASN A 64 5.18 -18.60 -1.81
CA ASN A 64 5.03 -17.74 -0.61
C ASN A 64 6.34 -17.07 -0.18
N LEU A 65 7.47 -17.73 -0.40
CA LEU A 65 8.79 -17.12 -0.17
C LEU A 65 9.05 -16.05 -1.22
N ALA A 66 8.81 -16.36 -2.50
CA ALA A 66 8.94 -15.42 -3.61
C ALA A 66 8.05 -14.18 -3.42
N LEU A 67 6.81 -14.34 -2.94
CA LEU A 67 5.93 -13.23 -2.63
C LEU A 67 6.49 -12.30 -1.54
N ARG A 68 7.17 -12.84 -0.52
CA ARG A 68 7.66 -12.05 0.61
C ARG A 68 9.04 -11.43 0.35
N GLU A 69 9.95 -12.21 -0.22
CA GLU A 69 11.37 -11.86 -0.37
C GLU A 69 11.70 -11.33 -1.77
N CYS A 70 10.90 -11.67 -2.78
CA CYS A 70 11.20 -11.41 -4.19
C CYS A 70 10.00 -10.84 -4.96
N SER A 71 9.06 -10.17 -4.28
CA SER A 71 7.81 -9.67 -4.87
C SER A 71 8.02 -8.83 -6.12
N SER A 72 9.11 -8.06 -6.16
CA SER A 72 9.49 -7.32 -7.35
C SER A 72 9.96 -8.22 -8.48
N HIS A 73 11.04 -8.97 -8.27
CA HIS A 73 11.62 -9.85 -9.27
C HIS A 73 10.65 -10.89 -9.83
N CYS A 74 9.68 -11.34 -9.03
CA CYS A 74 8.65 -12.28 -9.43
C CYS A 74 7.34 -11.63 -9.91
N ALA A 75 7.31 -10.32 -10.14
CA ALA A 75 6.11 -9.56 -10.54
C ALA A 75 4.90 -9.65 -9.58
N PHE A 76 5.10 -10.09 -8.35
CA PHE A 76 4.03 -10.27 -7.35
C PHE A 76 3.72 -9.03 -6.53
N CYS A 77 4.20 -7.84 -6.90
CA CYS A 77 3.90 -6.62 -6.16
C CYS A 77 2.40 -6.34 -6.00
N CYS A 78 1.55 -6.72 -6.96
CA CYS A 78 0.10 -6.57 -6.81
C CYS A 78 -0.50 -7.36 -5.63
N LYS A 79 0.27 -8.31 -5.08
CA LYS A 79 -0.09 -9.14 -3.92
C LYS A 79 0.59 -8.70 -2.62
N THR A 80 1.45 -7.69 -2.64
CA THR A 80 1.97 -7.13 -1.39
C THR A 80 0.91 -6.22 -0.77
N LYS A 81 0.96 -6.02 0.56
CA LYS A 81 -0.05 -5.24 1.29
C LYS A 81 -0.26 -3.83 0.74
N GLN A 82 0.78 -3.23 0.14
CA GLN A 82 0.73 -1.90 -0.47
C GLN A 82 -0.17 -1.83 -1.72
N PHE A 83 -0.31 -2.94 -2.45
CA PHE A 83 -1.05 -2.97 -3.72
C PHE A 83 -2.22 -3.96 -3.70
N ASP A 84 -2.35 -4.82 -2.69
CA ASP A 84 -3.41 -5.85 -2.62
C ASP A 84 -4.77 -5.29 -2.14
N CYS A 85 -5.30 -4.37 -2.94
CA CYS A 85 -6.66 -3.86 -2.89
C CYS A 85 -7.06 -3.37 -4.29
N PRO A 86 -8.35 -3.15 -4.58
CA PRO A 86 -8.75 -2.52 -5.84
C PRO A 86 -8.58 -0.99 -5.78
N ASN A 87 -8.65 -0.33 -6.93
CA ASN A 87 -8.99 1.10 -6.98
C ASN A 87 -10.49 1.29 -6.74
N ALA A 88 -10.91 2.52 -6.44
CA ALA A 88 -12.32 2.83 -6.32
C ALA A 88 -13.03 2.65 -7.68
N ALA A 89 -14.25 2.12 -7.65
CA ALA A 89 -15.07 1.98 -8.84
C ALA A 89 -15.26 3.34 -9.55
N GLY A 90 -15.13 3.38 -10.88
CA GLY A 90 -15.27 4.63 -11.64
C GLY A 90 -14.07 5.58 -11.53
N ALA A 91 -12.92 5.12 -11.03
CA ALA A 91 -11.69 5.91 -10.95
C ALA A 91 -10.66 5.57 -12.05
N GLU A 92 -11.02 4.72 -13.02
CA GLU A 92 -10.10 4.14 -14.00
C GLU A 92 -9.28 5.22 -14.73
N GLY A 93 -9.94 6.24 -15.28
CA GLY A 93 -9.25 7.33 -15.98
C GLY A 93 -8.38 8.22 -15.08
N ALA A 94 -8.77 8.41 -13.81
CA ALA A 94 -7.97 9.17 -12.85
C ALA A 94 -6.73 8.38 -12.41
N CYS A 95 -6.91 7.09 -12.14
CA CYS A 95 -5.82 6.20 -11.76
C CYS A 95 -4.87 5.97 -12.93
N GLN A 96 -5.36 5.92 -14.18
CA GLN A 96 -4.47 5.84 -15.36
C GLN A 96 -3.52 7.04 -15.45
N ARG A 97 -3.97 8.25 -15.11
CA ARG A 97 -3.09 9.43 -15.07
C ARG A 97 -2.03 9.31 -13.98
N LEU A 98 -2.43 8.93 -12.77
CA LEU A 98 -1.50 8.69 -11.65
C LEU A 98 -0.52 7.54 -11.93
N TYR A 99 -0.93 6.57 -12.75
CA TYR A 99 -0.08 5.47 -13.19
C TYR A 99 0.99 5.95 -14.17
N ASN A 100 0.60 6.71 -15.19
CA ASN A 100 1.52 7.25 -16.20
C ASN A 100 2.49 8.27 -15.59
N GLU A 101 2.02 9.07 -14.63
CA GLU A 101 2.80 10.06 -13.90
C GLU A 101 3.01 9.60 -12.46
N GLY A 102 3.86 8.58 -12.28
CA GLY A 102 4.08 7.95 -10.97
C GLY A 102 4.45 8.91 -9.84
N SER A 103 5.06 10.06 -10.14
CA SER A 103 5.34 11.13 -9.18
C SER A 103 4.07 11.71 -8.52
N LEU A 104 2.93 11.69 -9.21
CA LEU A 104 1.68 12.27 -8.70
C LEU A 104 1.10 11.54 -7.50
N CYS A 105 1.31 10.22 -7.36
CA CYS A 105 0.86 9.54 -6.14
C CYS A 105 1.68 9.91 -4.90
N SER A 106 2.87 10.48 -5.10
CA SER A 106 3.70 11.02 -4.03
C SER A 106 3.44 12.53 -3.81
N ASP A 107 2.63 13.15 -4.67
CA ASP A 107 2.23 14.55 -4.51
C ASP A 107 1.28 14.66 -3.31
N GLN A 108 1.72 15.42 -2.31
CA GLN A 108 0.96 15.65 -1.08
C GLN A 108 -0.44 16.23 -1.34
N ARG A 109 -0.59 17.07 -2.37
CA ARG A 109 -1.88 17.70 -2.73
C ARG A 109 -2.89 16.67 -3.24
N LEU A 110 -2.41 15.56 -3.78
CA LEU A 110 -3.22 14.48 -4.34
C LEU A 110 -3.33 13.29 -3.40
N ASN A 111 -2.64 13.28 -2.26
CA ASN A 111 -2.56 12.13 -1.36
C ASN A 111 -3.94 11.61 -0.93
N ASP A 112 -4.85 12.49 -0.52
CA ASP A 112 -6.22 12.09 -0.11
C ASP A 112 -7.01 11.47 -1.28
N ILE A 113 -6.85 12.01 -2.50
CA ILE A 113 -7.47 11.48 -3.71
C ILE A 113 -6.85 10.12 -4.06
N ALA A 114 -5.53 10.03 -4.06
CA ALA A 114 -4.78 8.81 -4.35
C ALA A 114 -5.17 7.70 -3.38
N LEU A 115 -5.26 8.00 -2.08
CA LEU A 115 -5.63 7.08 -1.02
C LEU A 115 -7.08 6.60 -1.18
N ARG A 116 -8.05 7.52 -1.38
CA ARG A 116 -9.47 7.15 -1.47
C ARG A 116 -9.87 6.53 -2.80
N ARG A 117 -9.20 6.90 -3.91
CA ARG A 117 -9.62 6.51 -5.27
C ARG A 117 -8.66 5.58 -5.97
N CYS A 118 -7.36 5.74 -5.78
CA CYS A 118 -6.35 4.99 -6.52
C CYS A 118 -5.32 4.25 -5.64
N PRO A 119 -5.71 3.62 -4.50
CA PRO A 119 -4.74 3.04 -3.59
C PRO A 119 -3.96 1.87 -4.20
N HIS A 120 -4.57 1.06 -5.07
CA HIS A 120 -3.85 0.03 -5.82
C HIS A 120 -2.78 0.66 -6.70
N THR A 121 -3.16 1.57 -7.57
CA THR A 121 -2.24 2.21 -8.51
C THR A 121 -1.09 2.92 -7.79
N CYS A 122 -1.37 3.51 -6.63
CA CYS A 122 -0.42 4.30 -5.88
C CYS A 122 0.38 3.51 -4.83
N GLY A 123 0.07 2.23 -4.57
CA GLY A 123 0.75 1.46 -3.52
C GLY A 123 0.39 1.94 -2.11
N LEU A 124 -0.89 2.22 -1.86
CA LEU A 124 -1.41 2.78 -0.61
C LEU A 124 -2.44 1.86 0.08
N CYS A 125 -2.63 0.62 -0.39
CA CYS A 125 -3.64 -0.31 0.14
C CYS A 125 -3.43 -0.68 1.62
N ASP A 126 -2.21 -0.55 2.14
CA ASP A 126 -1.85 -0.79 3.53
C ASP A 126 -1.94 0.48 4.40
N ARG A 127 -2.47 1.58 3.87
CA ARG A 127 -2.61 2.83 4.59
C ARG A 127 -4.03 3.05 5.13
N PRO A 128 -4.18 3.54 6.37
CA PRO A 128 -5.45 4.05 6.88
C PRO A 128 -6.09 5.05 5.92
N GLY A 129 -7.36 4.84 5.56
CA GLY A 129 -8.12 5.69 4.65
C GLY A 129 -8.14 5.19 3.20
N ALA A 130 -7.36 4.16 2.87
CA ALA A 130 -7.45 3.51 1.57
C ALA A 130 -8.86 2.97 1.34
N LEU A 131 -9.54 3.43 0.29
CA LEU A 131 -10.98 3.17 0.05
C LEU A 131 -11.89 3.47 1.27
N GLY A 132 -11.49 4.38 2.16
CA GLY A 132 -12.24 4.68 3.38
C GLY A 132 -12.25 3.54 4.41
N ALA A 133 -11.20 2.71 4.45
CA ALA A 133 -11.07 1.61 5.40
C ALA A 133 -9.76 1.69 6.20
N CYS A 134 -9.71 0.95 7.30
CA CYS A 134 -8.48 0.67 8.04
C CYS A 134 -7.83 -0.60 7.47
N PRO A 135 -6.49 -0.67 7.36
CA PRO A 135 -5.78 -1.88 6.96
C PRO A 135 -5.70 -2.89 8.10
N ASP A 136 -5.48 -4.17 7.76
CA ASP A 136 -5.04 -5.18 8.71
C ASP A 136 -3.52 -5.07 8.91
N GLN A 137 -3.08 -5.17 10.16
CA GLN A 137 -1.68 -5.20 10.52
C GLN A 137 -1.14 -6.64 10.57
N ASP A 138 -1.97 -7.60 11.02
CA ASP A 138 -1.63 -9.03 11.03
C ASP A 138 -1.98 -9.69 9.68
N GLU A 139 -1.09 -10.55 9.17
CA GLU A 139 -1.27 -11.23 7.88
C GLU A 139 -2.27 -12.40 7.96
N TYR A 140 -2.56 -12.88 9.18
CA TYR A 140 -3.40 -14.05 9.43
C TYR A 140 -4.81 -13.69 9.88
N CYS A 141 -5.23 -12.43 9.73
CA CYS A 141 -6.57 -11.97 10.15
C CYS A 141 -7.70 -12.80 9.54
N ALA A 142 -7.59 -13.19 8.26
CA ALA A 142 -8.59 -14.05 7.62
C ALA A 142 -8.74 -15.43 8.29
N ILE A 143 -7.62 -16.04 8.71
CA ILE A 143 -7.63 -17.33 9.42
C ILE A 143 -8.15 -17.14 10.85
N ARG A 144 -7.76 -16.05 11.52
CA ARG A 144 -8.19 -15.75 12.89
C ARG A 144 -9.67 -15.44 13.01
N LEU A 145 -10.28 -14.90 11.96
CA LEU A 145 -11.72 -14.70 11.88
C LEU A 145 -12.51 -16.01 12.03
N LEU A 146 -11.91 -17.17 11.70
CA LEU A 146 -12.55 -18.48 11.92
C LEU A 146 -12.71 -18.80 13.43
N GLY A 147 -11.80 -18.30 14.28
CA GLY A 147 -11.83 -18.52 15.73
C GLY A 147 -12.53 -17.41 16.52
N ASP A 148 -12.57 -16.18 15.99
CA ASP A 148 -13.28 -15.03 16.57
C ASP A 148 -14.09 -14.30 15.48
N PRO A 149 -15.20 -14.90 14.99
CA PRO A 149 -16.02 -14.34 13.91
C PRO A 149 -16.70 -13.02 14.29
N THR A 150 -16.77 -12.72 15.59
CA THR A 150 -17.36 -11.49 16.13
C THR A 150 -16.35 -10.36 16.31
N CYS A 151 -15.06 -10.60 16.06
CA CYS A 151 -13.99 -9.64 16.30
C CYS A 151 -14.01 -9.07 17.74
N SER A 152 -14.30 -9.93 18.70
CA SER A 152 -14.53 -9.56 20.10
C SER A 152 -13.22 -9.30 20.85
N THR A 153 -12.16 -10.02 20.49
CA THR A 153 -10.86 -9.97 21.15
C THR A 153 -10.13 -8.66 20.85
N ASP A 154 -9.31 -8.21 21.80
CA ASP A 154 -8.44 -7.05 21.64
C ASP A 154 -7.47 -7.22 20.46
N PHE A 155 -7.03 -8.46 20.21
CA PHE A 155 -6.19 -8.79 19.06
C PHE A 155 -6.89 -8.41 17.76
N MET A 156 -8.11 -8.91 17.55
CA MET A 156 -8.89 -8.65 16.33
C MET A 156 -9.19 -7.15 16.20
N LYS A 157 -9.57 -6.48 17.29
CA LYS A 157 -9.88 -5.03 17.29
C LYS A 157 -8.68 -4.14 16.96
N LYS A 158 -7.48 -4.52 17.40
CA LYS A 158 -6.26 -3.73 17.19
C LYS A 158 -5.59 -4.03 15.87
N LEU A 159 -5.48 -5.31 15.49
CA LEU A 159 -4.63 -5.76 14.39
C LEU A 159 -5.40 -6.19 13.13
N CYS A 160 -6.69 -6.49 13.25
CA CYS A 160 -7.52 -6.99 12.14
C CYS A 160 -8.63 -6.02 11.76
N LYS A 161 -8.32 -4.72 11.73
CA LYS A 161 -9.32 -3.66 11.54
C LYS A 161 -10.05 -3.76 10.20
N LYS A 162 -9.37 -4.09 9.10
CA LYS A 162 -10.02 -4.28 7.78
C LYS A 162 -10.95 -5.49 7.82
N THR A 163 -10.42 -6.63 8.26
CA THR A 163 -11.15 -7.90 8.37
C THR A 163 -12.39 -7.75 9.25
N CYS A 164 -12.27 -6.99 10.35
CA CYS A 164 -13.35 -6.69 11.28
C CYS A 164 -14.21 -5.47 10.90
N ASN A 165 -13.98 -4.85 9.74
CA ASN A 165 -14.65 -3.63 9.27
C ASN A 165 -14.66 -2.48 10.31
N LEU A 166 -13.60 -2.38 11.11
CA LEU A 166 -13.40 -1.29 12.07
C LEU A 166 -12.83 -0.07 11.36
N ARG A 167 -13.33 1.11 11.72
CA ARG A 167 -13.01 2.39 11.07
C ARG A 167 -12.42 3.42 12.04
N ASP A 168 -12.03 3.00 13.23
CA ASP A 168 -11.49 3.84 14.31
C ASP A 168 -10.09 4.41 14.01
N CYS A 169 -9.41 3.95 12.95
CA CYS A 169 -8.20 4.58 12.45
C CYS A 169 -8.47 5.80 11.55
N LEU A 170 -9.72 6.00 11.14
CA LEU A 170 -10.13 7.12 10.31
C LEU A 170 -10.52 8.29 11.20
N PRO A 171 -10.35 9.54 10.75
CA PRO A 171 -10.96 10.66 11.43
C PRO A 171 -12.48 10.42 11.49
N GLU A 172 -13.07 10.57 12.67
CA GLU A 172 -14.52 10.46 12.83
C GLU A 172 -15.20 11.39 11.84
N ASN A 173 -16.05 10.84 10.96
CA ASN A 173 -17.09 11.61 10.30
C ASN A 173 -18.11 12.02 11.38
N ASN A 174 -17.71 12.85 12.34
CA ASN A 174 -18.64 13.62 13.15
C ASN A 174 -19.30 14.64 12.22
N SER A 175 -20.29 14.16 11.46
CA SER A 175 -21.32 14.96 10.80
C SER A 175 -22.31 15.54 11.82
N THR A 176 -21.86 15.76 13.05
CA THR A 176 -22.55 16.50 14.10
C THR A 176 -21.46 17.15 14.95
N ILE A 177 -21.56 18.48 15.11
CA ILE A 177 -20.66 19.41 15.84
C ILE A 177 -19.63 20.14 14.95
N GLN A 178 -20.04 21.35 14.53
CA GLN A 178 -19.28 22.59 14.71
C GLN A 178 -17.75 22.44 14.69
N SER A 179 -17.09 22.82 13.60
CA SER A 179 -16.45 24.14 13.56
C SER A 179 -16.01 24.41 12.13
N LYS A 180 -16.68 25.35 11.46
CA LYS A 180 -16.16 25.97 10.22
C LYS A 180 -14.82 26.70 10.46
N THR A 181 -14.42 26.88 11.72
CA THR A 181 -13.13 27.46 12.09
C THR A 181 -12.05 26.39 12.19
N CYS A 182 -11.11 26.45 11.26
CA CYS A 182 -9.84 25.73 11.32
C CYS A 182 -8.83 26.53 12.13
N PHE A 183 -8.24 25.94 13.16
CA PHE A 183 -7.20 26.58 13.95
C PHE A 183 -6.23 25.54 14.50
N ASP A 184 -5.07 26.02 14.95
CA ASP A 184 -4.08 25.22 15.65
C ASP A 184 -4.40 25.18 17.15
N SER A 185 -4.40 23.97 17.72
CA SER A 185 -4.68 23.72 19.13
C SER A 185 -3.46 23.91 20.05
N ASP A 186 -2.23 23.90 19.51
CA ASP A 186 -0.99 24.17 20.27
C ASP A 186 -0.34 25.48 19.77
N SER A 187 0.07 26.33 20.71
CA SER A 187 0.70 27.61 20.41
C SER A 187 2.04 27.49 19.68
N ARG A 188 2.70 26.33 19.79
CA ARG A 188 3.99 26.01 19.17
C ARG A 188 3.86 25.35 17.81
N CYS A 189 2.65 25.28 17.23
CA CYS A 189 2.47 24.69 15.90
C CYS A 189 3.40 25.33 14.86
N ARG A 190 3.56 26.66 14.91
CA ARG A 190 4.49 27.40 14.05
C ARG A 190 5.94 26.93 14.16
N GLU A 191 6.42 26.65 15.37
CA GLU A 191 7.78 26.15 15.63
C GLU A 191 7.94 24.68 15.23
N ASN A 192 6.87 23.92 15.37
CA ASN A 192 6.82 22.48 15.12
C ASN A 192 6.42 22.11 13.69
N ALA A 193 6.23 23.08 12.79
CA ALA A 193 5.78 22.86 11.41
C ALA A 193 6.61 21.81 10.65
N LYS A 194 7.90 21.69 10.96
CA LYS A 194 8.78 20.64 10.41
C LYS A 194 8.33 19.21 10.70
N TYR A 195 7.59 19.00 11.79
CA TYR A 195 7.10 17.68 12.20
C TYR A 195 5.76 17.29 11.55
N CYS A 196 5.12 18.20 10.79
CA CYS A 196 3.84 17.94 10.13
C CYS A 196 3.86 16.65 9.29
N PHE A 197 5.03 16.29 8.74
CA PHE A 197 5.16 15.21 7.76
C PHE A 197 6.18 14.14 8.17
N ILE A 198 6.55 14.08 9.47
CA ILE A 198 7.54 13.12 9.98
C ILE A 198 6.85 12.00 10.76
N GLY A 199 6.82 10.79 10.20
CA GLY A 199 6.46 9.55 10.91
C GLY A 199 5.23 9.65 11.83
N GLU A 200 5.36 9.11 13.05
CA GLU A 200 4.31 9.16 14.09
C GLU A 200 4.03 10.59 14.58
N TYR A 201 5.01 11.50 14.55
CA TYR A 201 4.81 12.90 14.91
C TYR A 201 3.81 13.59 13.97
N GLY A 202 3.82 13.24 12.69
CA GLY A 202 2.85 13.74 11.71
C GLY A 202 1.39 13.45 12.11
N LYS A 203 1.12 12.31 12.76
CA LYS A 203 -0.23 11.97 13.27
C LYS A 203 -0.66 12.82 14.47
N VAL A 204 0.31 13.31 15.25
CA VAL A 204 0.03 14.26 16.33
C VAL A 204 -0.21 15.64 15.73
N MET A 205 0.66 16.05 14.82
CA MET A 205 0.57 17.34 14.12
C MET A 205 -0.72 17.47 13.30
N SER A 206 -1.23 16.39 12.72
CA SER A 206 -2.51 16.41 11.98
C SER A 206 -3.74 16.64 12.84
N ARG A 207 -3.65 16.41 14.15
CA ARG A 207 -4.72 16.68 15.11
C ARG A 207 -4.55 18.03 15.80
N VAL A 208 -3.32 18.36 16.17
CA VAL A 208 -2.99 19.53 16.99
C VAL A 208 -2.72 20.78 16.14
N CYS A 209 -2.08 20.64 14.98
CA CYS A 209 -1.58 21.74 14.16
C CYS A 209 -2.23 21.76 12.78
N ARG A 210 -3.57 21.66 12.76
CA ARG A 210 -4.34 21.48 11.52
C ARG A 210 -4.17 22.63 10.53
N LEU A 211 -4.10 23.86 11.04
CA LEU A 211 -3.92 25.05 10.22
C LEU A 211 -2.46 25.18 9.77
N THR A 212 -1.50 25.10 10.70
CA THR A 212 -0.07 25.18 10.38
C THR A 212 0.36 24.08 9.40
N CYS A 213 -0.16 22.86 9.54
CA CYS A 213 0.18 21.75 8.65
C CYS A 213 -0.69 21.67 7.39
N GLY A 214 -1.64 22.59 7.21
CA GLY A 214 -2.48 22.68 6.00
C GLY A 214 -3.55 21.58 5.86
N TYR A 215 -3.95 20.94 6.96
CA TYR A 215 -5.02 19.94 6.97
C TYR A 215 -6.43 20.56 6.98
N CYS A 216 -6.54 21.86 7.17
CA CYS A 216 -7.75 22.63 6.89
C CYS A 216 -7.41 24.08 6.51
N ARG A 217 -8.42 24.84 6.11
CA ARG A 217 -8.33 26.28 5.81
C ARG A 217 -9.19 27.06 6.82
N PRO A 218 -8.81 28.31 7.17
CA PRO A 218 -9.52 29.15 8.15
C PRO A 218 -11.03 29.20 7.94
#